data_AF-A0A965BIE7-F1
#
_entry.id   AF-A0A965BIE7-F1
#
_cell.length_a   1.000
_cell.length_b   1.000
_cell.length_c   1.000
_cell.angle_alpha   90.00
_cell.angle_beta   90.00
_cell.angle_gamma   90.00
#
_symmetry.space_group_name_H-M   'P 1'
#
loop_
_entity.id
_entity.type
_entity.pdbx_description
1 polymer ?
#
loop_
_entity_poly.entity_id
_entity_poly.type
_entity_poly.pdbx_seq_one_letter_code
_entity_poly.pdbx_strand_id
1 'polypeptide(L)'
;MKHVILLTDGEGTPAPFPNLLNAYRRANITLSTVGVSSEAGKSLLQDLARRGSGRYYFTDTPSAVPQIMTQEARLAGRAHKQERDFKPRLAAASSAVRGLVPNDFPQLHGYMRTTPRPGAEIILTSDQEETVLAQWQYGLGRALVWTADLEGPWSRDWSDTAAFRSLWVQAIRWSMPAPGNPNIAVRVMPSSDGDGTRARVLVDAWAPGGGFRDLLASSADIAGPDGASRRVNLSQVAPGHYQGDFDARSPGVYFVRVTQTDTSGQVVASEIAGFDRAYPVEFAPAWGNRTLLERLASESGAPTIPTPADAWRRDTIHRTAPRDIWPELLMTSVLLFVVDVALRRLRPTWADVRGVMATAKRIGRMPVTATAHAWEWFVAWPGQGNER
;
A
#
# COMPACT_ATOMS: atom_id res chain seq x y z
N MET A 1 -1.63 2.62 -18.50
CA MET A 1 -2.87 3.01 -19.21
C MET A 1 -3.45 4.21 -18.49
N LYS A 2 -3.89 5.25 -19.20
CA LYS A 2 -4.56 6.41 -18.58
C LYS A 2 -6.06 6.31 -18.86
N HIS A 3 -6.89 6.79 -17.95
CA HIS A 3 -8.34 6.76 -18.12
C HIS A 3 -8.91 8.15 -17.86
N VAL A 4 -9.80 8.62 -18.73
CA VAL A 4 -10.48 9.91 -18.65
C VAL A 4 -11.96 9.67 -18.45
N ILE A 5 -12.56 10.37 -17.49
CA ILE A 5 -14.00 10.41 -17.28
C ILE A 5 -14.48 11.83 -17.63
N LEU A 6 -15.33 11.95 -18.66
CA LEU A 6 -15.91 13.21 -19.11
C LEU A 6 -17.32 13.37 -18.52
N LEU A 7 -17.55 14.44 -17.77
CA LEU A 7 -18.86 14.81 -17.22
C LEU A 7 -19.40 16.05 -17.97
N THR A 8 -20.61 15.97 -18.51
CA THR A 8 -21.24 17.07 -19.26
C THR A 8 -22.75 16.88 -19.37
N ASP A 9 -23.47 17.95 -19.63
CA ASP A 9 -24.89 17.99 -20.00
C ASP A 9 -25.16 17.63 -21.48
N GLY A 10 -24.10 17.42 -22.27
CA GLY A 10 -24.20 17.04 -23.69
C GLY A 10 -24.48 18.23 -24.62
N GLU A 11 -24.57 19.45 -24.08
CA GLU A 11 -24.78 20.67 -24.85
C GLU A 11 -23.44 21.38 -25.06
N GLY A 12 -23.04 21.57 -26.31
CA GLY A 12 -21.76 22.22 -26.62
C GLY A 12 -21.49 22.37 -28.11
N THR A 13 -20.52 23.23 -28.43
CA THR A 13 -20.10 23.47 -29.81
C THR A 13 -19.38 22.24 -30.37
N PRO A 14 -19.67 21.80 -31.61
CA PRO A 14 -18.97 20.67 -32.22
C PRO A 14 -17.45 20.90 -32.28
N ALA A 15 -16.68 20.06 -31.60
CA ALA A 15 -15.23 20.04 -31.63
C ALA A 15 -14.72 18.87 -32.48
N PRO A 16 -13.45 18.88 -32.96
CA PRO A 16 -12.88 17.77 -33.73
C PRO A 16 -12.52 16.58 -32.82
N PHE A 17 -13.53 16.01 -32.15
CA PHE A 17 -13.39 14.85 -31.26
C PHE A 17 -12.69 13.63 -31.90
N PRO A 18 -12.86 13.32 -33.22
CA PRO A 18 -12.12 12.21 -33.83
C PRO A 18 -10.60 12.35 -33.75
N ASN A 19 -10.07 13.58 -33.85
CA ASN A 19 -8.63 13.82 -33.76
C ASN A 19 -8.14 13.59 -32.33
N LEU A 20 -8.91 14.04 -31.33
CA LEU A 20 -8.62 13.82 -29.91
C LEU A 20 -8.66 12.33 -29.55
N LEU A 21 -9.69 11.60 -29.98
CA LEU A 21 -9.82 10.17 -29.73
C LEU A 21 -8.69 9.35 -30.40
N ASN A 22 -8.23 9.77 -31.58
CA ASN A 22 -7.06 9.17 -32.21
C ASN A 22 -5.77 9.42 -31.41
N ALA A 23 -5.59 10.62 -30.85
CA ALA A 23 -4.48 10.92 -29.96
C ALA A 23 -4.56 10.07 -28.67
N TYR A 24 -5.75 9.93 -28.10
CA TYR A 24 -5.99 9.09 -26.92
C TYR A 24 -5.62 7.63 -27.20
N ARG A 25 -6.07 7.08 -28.33
CA ARG A 25 -5.74 5.71 -28.74
C ARG A 25 -4.24 5.50 -28.90
N ARG A 26 -3.52 6.43 -29.56
CA ARG A 26 -2.04 6.35 -29.70
C ARG A 26 -1.32 6.40 -28.35
N ALA A 27 -1.90 7.10 -27.37
CA ALA A 27 -1.35 7.24 -26.03
C ALA A 27 -1.89 6.19 -25.02
N ASN A 28 -2.62 5.16 -25.47
CA ASN A 28 -3.28 4.16 -24.62
C ASN A 28 -4.12 4.79 -23.49
N ILE A 29 -4.93 5.78 -23.87
CA ILE A 29 -5.89 6.49 -23.02
C ILE A 29 -7.31 6.06 -23.39
N THR A 30 -8.11 5.62 -22.41
CA THR A 30 -9.53 5.31 -22.59
C THR A 30 -10.42 6.45 -22.09
N LEU A 31 -11.60 6.59 -22.69
CA LEU A 31 -12.57 7.66 -22.36
C LEU A 31 -13.94 7.06 -22.03
N SER A 32 -14.41 7.33 -20.81
CA SER A 32 -15.79 7.10 -20.38
C SER A 32 -16.53 8.43 -20.24
N THR A 33 -17.83 8.46 -20.50
CA THR A 33 -18.65 9.68 -20.52
C THR A 33 -19.83 9.55 -19.55
N VAL A 34 -20.17 10.63 -18.85
CA VAL A 34 -21.28 10.74 -17.90
C VAL A 34 -22.14 11.94 -18.29
N GLY A 35 -23.36 11.67 -18.76
CA GLY A 35 -24.35 12.68 -19.12
C GLY A 35 -25.24 13.07 -17.93
N VAL A 36 -25.41 14.38 -17.69
CA VAL A 36 -26.26 14.93 -16.62
C VAL A 36 -27.40 15.77 -17.19
N SER A 37 -28.60 15.65 -16.64
CA SER A 37 -29.74 16.58 -16.81
C SER A 37 -30.46 16.68 -18.16
N SER A 38 -29.88 16.30 -19.31
CA SER A 38 -30.55 16.45 -20.61
C SER A 38 -30.48 15.20 -21.52
N GLU A 39 -31.53 15.01 -22.36
CA GLU A 39 -31.53 14.06 -23.49
C GLU A 39 -30.68 14.56 -24.67
N ALA A 40 -30.35 15.87 -24.68
CA ALA A 40 -29.51 16.46 -25.70
C ALA A 40 -28.08 15.93 -25.57
N GLY A 41 -27.46 15.55 -26.69
CA GLY A 41 -26.08 15.04 -26.69
C GLY A 41 -25.88 13.60 -26.23
N LYS A 42 -26.92 12.84 -25.85
CA LYS A 42 -26.80 11.41 -25.48
C LYS A 42 -26.11 10.58 -26.56
N SER A 43 -26.52 10.75 -27.83
CA SER A 43 -25.95 10.03 -28.97
C SER A 43 -24.47 10.35 -29.19
N LEU A 44 -24.08 11.63 -29.00
CA LEU A 44 -22.70 12.07 -29.07
C LEU A 44 -21.87 11.43 -27.95
N LEU A 45 -22.33 11.50 -26.70
CA LEU A 45 -21.61 10.95 -25.54
C LEU A 45 -21.45 9.43 -25.62
N GLN A 46 -22.47 8.73 -26.14
CA GLN A 46 -22.40 7.29 -26.43
C GLN A 46 -21.37 6.99 -27.52
N ASP A 47 -21.32 7.78 -28.60
CA ASP A 47 -20.34 7.60 -29.66
C ASP A 47 -18.91 7.86 -29.17
N LEU A 48 -18.71 8.92 -28.36
CA LEU A 48 -17.42 9.24 -27.77
C LEU A 48 -16.91 8.14 -26.84
N ALA A 49 -17.75 7.62 -25.94
CA ALA A 49 -17.37 6.51 -25.06
C ALA A 49 -17.02 5.25 -25.86
N ARG A 50 -17.84 4.89 -26.85
CA ARG A 50 -17.60 3.72 -27.70
C ARG A 50 -16.30 3.83 -28.47
N ARG A 51 -16.06 4.96 -29.14
CA ARG A 51 -14.82 5.21 -29.91
C ARG A 51 -13.60 5.38 -28.99
N GLY A 52 -13.80 5.88 -27.78
CA GLY A 52 -12.80 6.00 -26.73
C GLY A 52 -12.54 4.71 -25.94
N SER A 53 -13.15 3.59 -26.32
CA SER A 53 -13.02 2.29 -25.65
C SER A 53 -13.35 2.34 -24.15
N GLY A 54 -14.35 3.14 -23.76
CA GLY A 54 -14.88 3.24 -22.40
C GLY A 54 -16.40 3.01 -22.35
N ARG A 55 -17.04 3.56 -21.31
CA ARG A 55 -18.46 3.36 -21.00
C ARG A 55 -19.23 4.68 -20.98
N TYR A 56 -20.48 4.62 -21.37
CA TYR A 56 -21.43 5.73 -21.26
C TYR A 56 -22.34 5.51 -20.06
N TYR A 57 -22.53 6.56 -19.27
CA TYR A 57 -23.47 6.61 -18.16
C TYR A 57 -24.40 7.82 -18.33
N PHE A 58 -25.66 7.65 -17.92
CA PHE A 58 -26.62 8.73 -17.85
C PHE A 58 -27.21 8.80 -16.44
N THR A 59 -27.34 10.01 -15.90
CA THR A 59 -28.10 10.23 -14.68
C THR A 59 -28.85 11.55 -14.73
N ASP A 60 -30.10 11.51 -14.32
CA ASP A 60 -30.97 12.66 -14.07
C ASP A 60 -30.80 13.22 -12.64
N THR A 61 -30.06 12.52 -11.80
CA THR A 61 -29.93 12.79 -10.37
C THR A 61 -28.48 13.19 -10.06
N PRO A 62 -28.19 14.47 -9.76
CA PRO A 62 -26.82 14.94 -9.52
C PRO A 62 -26.07 14.17 -8.40
N SER A 63 -26.79 13.67 -7.40
CA SER A 63 -26.21 12.90 -6.29
C SER A 63 -25.70 11.51 -6.68
N ALA A 64 -26.07 10.98 -7.86
CA ALA A 64 -25.56 9.71 -8.38
C ALA A 64 -24.21 9.84 -9.10
N VAL A 65 -23.83 11.06 -9.56
CA VAL A 65 -22.58 11.30 -10.29
C VAL A 65 -21.34 10.84 -9.53
N PRO A 66 -21.15 11.15 -8.23
CA PRO A 66 -19.99 10.68 -7.47
C PRO A 66 -19.90 9.15 -7.39
N GLN A 67 -21.04 8.45 -7.34
CA GLN A 67 -21.08 6.99 -7.29
C GLN A 67 -20.63 6.39 -8.63
N ILE A 68 -21.12 6.94 -9.75
CA ILE A 68 -20.73 6.52 -11.11
C ILE A 68 -19.23 6.75 -11.34
N MET A 69 -18.70 7.93 -10.97
CA MET A 69 -17.27 8.21 -11.07
C MET A 69 -16.42 7.24 -10.24
N THR A 70 -16.86 6.94 -9.02
CA THR A 70 -16.17 5.98 -8.13
C THR A 70 -16.19 4.57 -8.72
N GLN A 71 -17.31 4.15 -9.30
CA GLN A 71 -17.45 2.85 -9.96
C GLN A 71 -16.52 2.74 -11.17
N GLU A 72 -16.48 3.76 -12.02
CA GLU A 72 -15.63 3.77 -13.22
C GLU A 72 -14.14 3.79 -12.84
N ALA A 73 -13.75 4.59 -11.85
CA ALA A 73 -12.38 4.58 -11.32
C ALA A 73 -11.98 3.19 -10.77
N ARG A 74 -12.90 2.49 -10.09
CA ARG A 74 -12.67 1.11 -9.63
C ARG A 74 -12.52 0.13 -10.79
N LEU A 75 -13.36 0.23 -11.81
CA LEU A 75 -13.30 -0.65 -12.99
C LEU A 75 -12.02 -0.43 -13.80
N ALA A 76 -11.60 0.83 -13.97
CA ALA A 76 -10.31 1.17 -14.56
C ALA A 76 -9.15 0.64 -13.70
N GLY A 77 -9.25 0.72 -12.37
CA GLY A 77 -8.29 0.16 -11.43
C GLY A 77 -8.16 -1.37 -11.50
N ARG A 78 -9.26 -2.10 -11.76
CA ARG A 78 -9.23 -3.56 -11.93
C ARG A 78 -8.33 -4.01 -13.09
N ALA A 79 -8.15 -3.20 -14.14
CA ALA A 79 -7.23 -3.52 -15.23
C ALA A 79 -5.75 -3.61 -14.78
N HIS A 80 -5.41 -2.97 -13.65
CA HIS A 80 -4.07 -3.07 -13.06
C HIS A 80 -3.91 -4.26 -12.13
N LYS A 81 -5.01 -4.84 -11.66
CA LYS A 81 -5.01 -6.02 -10.80
C LYS A 81 -4.84 -7.27 -11.67
N GLN A 82 -3.73 -7.97 -11.55
CA GLN A 82 -3.51 -9.25 -12.24
C GLN A 82 -3.80 -10.37 -11.24
N GLU A 83 -4.81 -11.21 -11.50
CA GLU A 83 -5.17 -12.36 -10.66
C GLU A 83 -4.99 -13.64 -11.48
N ARG A 84 -3.82 -14.25 -11.35
CA ARG A 84 -3.41 -15.43 -12.13
C ARG A 84 -2.21 -16.09 -11.46
N ASP A 85 -2.06 -17.39 -11.72
CA ASP A 85 -0.94 -18.17 -11.18
C ASP A 85 0.31 -17.98 -12.03
N PHE A 86 1.43 -17.66 -11.39
CA PHE A 86 2.74 -17.57 -12.05
C PHE A 86 3.87 -17.81 -11.05
N LYS A 87 5.06 -18.16 -11.55
CA LYS A 87 6.29 -18.21 -10.74
C LYS A 87 7.16 -17.00 -11.05
N PRO A 88 7.58 -16.21 -10.04
CA PRO A 88 8.51 -15.11 -10.27
C PRO A 88 9.83 -15.59 -10.88
N ARG A 89 10.37 -14.80 -11.81
CA ARG A 89 11.65 -15.05 -12.47
C ARG A 89 12.65 -13.96 -12.11
N LEU A 90 13.91 -14.32 -12.00
CA LEU A 90 14.99 -13.37 -11.76
C LEU A 90 15.30 -12.61 -13.05
N ALA A 91 15.15 -11.29 -13.00
CA ALA A 91 15.46 -10.40 -14.13
C ALA A 91 16.84 -9.75 -13.99
N ALA A 92 17.27 -9.45 -12.77
CA ALA A 92 18.58 -8.85 -12.50
C ALA A 92 19.17 -9.35 -11.17
N ALA A 93 20.50 -9.33 -11.06
CA ALA A 93 21.19 -9.71 -9.85
C ALA A 93 21.08 -8.60 -8.80
N SER A 94 20.65 -8.94 -7.58
CA SER A 94 20.63 -8.01 -6.45
C SER A 94 21.00 -8.72 -5.15
N SER A 95 21.60 -7.97 -4.22
CA SER A 95 21.78 -8.44 -2.85
C SER A 95 20.47 -8.64 -2.10
N ALA A 96 19.35 -8.11 -2.60
CA ALA A 96 18.00 -8.37 -2.09
C ALA A 96 17.50 -9.81 -2.35
N VAL A 97 18.12 -10.53 -3.29
CA VAL A 97 17.72 -11.89 -3.72
C VAL A 97 18.90 -12.87 -3.74
N ARG A 98 19.99 -12.54 -3.05
CA ARG A 98 21.23 -13.32 -3.08
C ARG A 98 21.02 -14.70 -2.46
N GLY A 99 21.44 -15.72 -3.20
CA GLY A 99 21.31 -17.12 -2.77
C GLY A 99 19.89 -17.68 -2.87
N LEU A 100 18.94 -16.91 -3.40
CA LEU A 100 17.61 -17.42 -3.74
C LEU A 100 17.64 -18.01 -5.15
N VAL A 101 17.19 -19.26 -5.28
CA VAL A 101 17.09 -19.94 -6.57
C VAL A 101 15.69 -19.69 -7.14
N PRO A 102 15.55 -19.13 -8.36
CA PRO A 102 14.24 -18.80 -8.92
C PRO A 102 13.30 -20.00 -9.09
N ASN A 103 13.84 -21.20 -9.30
CA ASN A 103 13.03 -22.42 -9.40
C ASN A 103 12.38 -22.83 -8.08
N ASP A 104 12.93 -22.39 -6.94
CA ASP A 104 12.44 -22.70 -5.60
C ASP A 104 11.37 -21.69 -5.15
N PHE A 105 11.10 -20.66 -5.95
CA PHE A 105 10.03 -19.72 -5.65
C PHE A 105 8.66 -20.40 -5.76
N PRO A 106 7.83 -20.28 -4.70
CA PRO A 106 6.44 -20.70 -4.78
C PRO A 106 5.67 -19.90 -5.83
N GLN A 107 4.48 -20.35 -6.18
CA GLN A 107 3.62 -19.58 -7.07
C GLN A 107 3.08 -18.34 -6.37
N LEU A 108 2.91 -17.27 -7.13
CA LEU A 108 2.08 -16.12 -6.77
C LEU A 108 0.78 -16.20 -7.57
N HIS A 109 -0.32 -15.76 -6.96
CA HIS A 109 -1.66 -15.76 -7.57
C HIS A 109 -2.12 -14.36 -8.01
N GLY A 110 -1.24 -13.37 -7.90
CA GLY A 110 -1.52 -12.05 -8.42
C GLY A 110 -0.52 -10.98 -8.04
N TYR A 111 -0.69 -9.82 -8.65
CA TYR A 111 0.13 -8.64 -8.42
C TYR A 111 -0.54 -7.40 -9.03
N MET A 112 -0.08 -6.23 -8.63
CA MET A 112 -0.43 -4.97 -9.25
C MET A 112 0.52 -4.68 -10.42
N ARG A 113 -0.03 -4.53 -11.63
CA ARG A 113 0.72 -4.11 -12.80
C ARG A 113 1.17 -2.66 -12.62
N THR A 114 2.48 -2.47 -12.50
CA THR A 114 3.12 -1.16 -12.37
C THR A 114 4.04 -0.87 -13.57
N THR A 115 4.54 0.35 -13.64
CA THR A 115 5.56 0.76 -14.63
C THR A 115 6.76 1.30 -13.87
N PRO A 116 7.98 0.78 -14.09
CA PRO A 116 9.17 1.26 -13.41
C PRO A 116 9.46 2.71 -13.81
N ARG A 117 9.95 3.50 -12.86
CA ARG A 117 10.50 4.84 -13.17
C ARG A 117 11.86 4.70 -13.85
N PRO A 118 12.32 5.70 -14.62
CA PRO A 118 13.68 5.72 -15.15
C PRO A 118 14.72 5.52 -14.04
N GLY A 119 15.67 4.61 -14.25
CA GLY A 119 16.70 4.26 -13.27
C GLY A 119 16.27 3.26 -12.19
N ALA A 120 14.99 2.85 -12.13
CA ALA A 120 14.57 1.72 -11.31
C ALA A 120 14.98 0.41 -11.98
N GLU A 121 15.48 -0.52 -11.19
CA GLU A 121 15.92 -1.83 -11.64
C GLU A 121 14.90 -2.89 -11.23
N ILE A 122 14.44 -3.69 -12.21
CA ILE A 122 13.50 -4.78 -11.96
C ILE A 122 14.30 -6.02 -11.58
N ILE A 123 14.06 -6.55 -10.38
CA ILE A 123 14.78 -7.71 -9.83
C ILE A 123 14.00 -8.99 -10.08
N LEU A 124 12.70 -8.98 -9.83
CA LEU A 124 11.82 -10.11 -10.12
C LEU A 124 10.71 -9.70 -11.09
N THR A 125 10.45 -10.55 -12.08
CA THR A 125 9.38 -10.40 -13.06
C THR A 125 8.39 -11.56 -12.98
N SER A 126 7.20 -11.33 -13.52
CA SER A 126 6.27 -12.40 -13.85
C SER A 126 6.72 -13.15 -15.11
N ASP A 127 6.00 -14.21 -15.43
CA ASP A 127 6.09 -14.94 -16.70
C ASP A 127 5.85 -14.09 -17.96
N GLN A 128 5.20 -12.93 -17.82
CA GLN A 128 4.94 -11.95 -18.88
C GLN A 128 5.86 -10.72 -18.80
N GLU A 129 7.01 -10.84 -18.11
CA GLU A 129 8.01 -9.76 -17.95
C GLU A 129 7.51 -8.53 -17.17
N GLU A 130 6.40 -8.67 -16.44
CA GLU A 130 5.84 -7.58 -15.63
C GLU A 130 6.49 -7.52 -14.24
N THR A 131 6.65 -6.32 -13.69
CA THR A 131 7.36 -6.09 -12.42
C THR A 131 6.70 -6.76 -11.22
N VAL A 132 7.45 -7.62 -10.51
CA VAL A 132 7.08 -8.23 -9.23
C VAL A 132 7.85 -7.59 -8.07
N LEU A 133 9.18 -7.47 -8.23
CA LEU A 133 10.05 -6.77 -7.29
C LEU A 133 10.95 -5.80 -8.08
N ALA A 134 10.94 -4.53 -7.69
CA ALA A 134 11.83 -3.52 -8.23
C ALA A 134 12.56 -2.76 -7.12
N GLN A 135 13.77 -2.31 -7.42
CA GLN A 135 14.62 -1.56 -6.52
C GLN A 135 15.04 -0.24 -7.16
N TRP A 136 15.21 0.81 -6.36
CA TRP A 136 15.60 2.12 -6.85
C TRP A 136 16.46 2.88 -5.84
N GLN A 137 17.52 3.52 -6.33
CA GLN A 137 18.29 4.50 -5.57
C GLN A 137 17.76 5.89 -5.92
N TYR A 138 17.23 6.60 -4.94
CA TYR A 138 16.76 7.98 -5.10
C TYR A 138 17.57 8.91 -4.19
N GLY A 139 18.52 9.63 -4.79
CA GLY A 139 19.52 10.39 -4.03
C GLY A 139 20.35 9.45 -3.15
N LEU A 140 20.37 9.71 -1.85
CA LEU A 140 21.04 8.85 -0.85
C LEU A 140 20.14 7.73 -0.31
N GLY A 141 18.84 7.78 -0.61
CA GLY A 141 17.87 6.80 -0.15
C GLY A 141 17.72 5.62 -1.10
N ARG A 142 17.21 4.51 -0.56
CA ARG A 142 16.84 3.31 -1.30
C ARG A 142 15.36 3.01 -1.13
N ALA A 143 14.71 2.63 -2.22
CA ALA A 143 13.32 2.24 -2.25
C ALA A 143 13.17 0.85 -2.89
N LEU A 144 12.30 0.03 -2.31
CA LEU A 144 11.88 -1.26 -2.86
C LEU A 144 10.38 -1.25 -3.07
N VAL A 145 9.95 -1.86 -4.16
CA VAL A 145 8.53 -2.06 -4.49
C VAL A 145 8.31 -3.54 -4.74
N TRP A 146 7.47 -4.14 -3.91
CA TRP A 146 6.87 -5.45 -4.11
C TRP A 146 5.43 -5.24 -4.58
N THR A 147 5.06 -5.84 -5.71
CA THR A 147 3.75 -5.57 -6.34
C THR A 147 2.68 -6.59 -5.99
N ALA A 148 3.04 -7.70 -5.34
CA ALA A 148 2.09 -8.62 -4.72
C ALA A 148 1.79 -8.19 -3.28
N ASP A 149 0.94 -8.94 -2.59
CA ASP A 149 0.67 -8.75 -1.16
C ASP A 149 1.78 -9.41 -0.31
N LEU A 150 1.81 -9.10 0.99
CA LEU A 150 2.73 -9.76 1.93
C LEU A 150 2.07 -10.99 2.53
N GLU A 151 0.87 -10.79 3.07
CA GLU A 151 0.04 -11.80 3.71
C GLU A 151 -1.36 -11.62 3.15
N GLY A 152 -1.72 -12.48 2.20
CA GLY A 152 -3.00 -12.36 1.50
C GLY A 152 -3.15 -13.39 0.36
N PRO A 153 -4.23 -13.26 -0.43
CA PRO A 153 -4.58 -14.23 -1.45
C PRO A 153 -3.51 -14.44 -2.53
N TRP A 154 -2.69 -13.42 -2.85
CA TRP A 154 -1.70 -13.54 -3.91
C TRP A 154 -0.43 -14.25 -3.48
N SER A 155 -0.04 -14.13 -2.22
CA SER A 155 1.19 -14.71 -1.66
C SER A 155 0.93 -15.82 -0.65
N ARG A 156 -0.27 -16.44 -0.69
CA ARG A 156 -0.67 -17.51 0.23
C ARG A 156 0.34 -18.66 0.29
N ASP A 157 0.91 -19.05 -0.85
CA ASP A 157 1.90 -20.14 -0.95
C ASP A 157 3.31 -19.70 -0.55
N TRP A 158 3.55 -18.39 -0.38
CA TRP A 158 4.86 -17.83 -0.04
C TRP A 158 5.04 -17.63 1.46
N SER A 159 4.00 -17.15 2.15
CA SER A 159 4.08 -16.61 3.52
C SER A 159 4.83 -17.51 4.52
N ASP A 160 4.67 -18.83 4.42
CA ASP A 160 5.29 -19.80 5.35
C ASP A 160 6.67 -20.32 4.92
N THR A 161 7.16 -19.92 3.75
CA THR A 161 8.38 -20.50 3.16
C THR A 161 9.67 -19.84 3.64
N ALA A 162 10.77 -20.61 3.65
CA ALA A 162 12.09 -20.09 3.97
C ALA A 162 12.60 -19.07 2.92
N ALA A 163 12.19 -19.25 1.66
CA ALA A 163 12.51 -18.33 0.58
C ALA A 163 11.88 -16.95 0.80
N PHE A 164 10.60 -16.89 1.20
CA PHE A 164 9.93 -15.63 1.52
C PHE A 164 10.60 -14.89 2.69
N ARG A 165 10.90 -15.60 3.79
CA ARG A 165 11.61 -15.00 4.94
C ARG A 165 12.98 -14.45 4.54
N SER A 166 13.74 -15.22 3.77
CA SER A 166 15.07 -14.83 3.30
C SER A 166 15.00 -13.63 2.36
N LEU A 167 14.05 -13.62 1.42
CA LEU A 167 13.77 -12.51 0.52
C LEU A 167 13.52 -11.22 1.32
N TRP A 168 12.62 -11.26 2.30
CA TRP A 168 12.26 -10.05 3.06
C TRP A 168 13.38 -9.54 3.95
N VAL A 169 14.12 -10.41 4.63
CA VAL A 169 15.30 -9.99 5.41
C VAL A 169 16.33 -9.31 4.51
N GLN A 170 16.59 -9.87 3.32
CA GLN A 170 17.54 -9.31 2.37
C GLN A 170 17.04 -8.01 1.72
N ALA A 171 15.76 -7.95 1.35
CA ALA A 171 15.10 -6.77 0.84
C ALA A 171 15.17 -5.61 1.85
N ILE A 172 14.79 -5.85 3.10
CA ILE A 172 14.87 -4.85 4.17
C ILE A 172 16.33 -4.42 4.41
N ARG A 173 17.27 -5.37 4.44
CA ARG A 173 18.69 -5.04 4.56
C ARG A 173 19.20 -4.21 3.38
N TRP A 174 18.70 -4.48 2.18
CA TRP A 174 19.07 -3.71 0.99
C TRP A 174 18.54 -2.28 1.04
N SER A 175 17.32 -2.06 1.54
CA SER A 175 16.72 -0.73 1.66
C SER A 175 17.33 0.12 2.77
N MET A 176 18.01 -0.51 3.74
CA MET A 176 18.85 0.22 4.69
C MET A 176 19.98 0.97 3.96
N PRO A 177 20.45 2.09 4.52
CA PRO A 177 21.65 2.76 4.02
C PRO A 177 22.77 1.74 3.86
N ALA A 178 23.50 1.83 2.74
CA ALA A 178 24.71 1.02 2.59
C ALA A 178 25.60 1.27 3.82
N PRO A 179 26.21 0.22 4.42
CA PRO A 179 27.20 0.46 5.46
C PRO A 179 28.27 1.39 4.89
N GLY A 180 28.34 2.60 5.45
CA GLY A 180 29.38 3.57 5.12
C GLY A 180 30.76 3.00 5.43
N ASN A 181 31.80 3.73 5.05
CA ASN A 181 33.16 3.33 5.38
C ASN A 181 33.32 3.19 6.92
N PRO A 182 33.66 2.00 7.46
CA PRO A 182 33.70 1.78 8.91
C PRO A 182 34.75 2.64 9.62
N ASN A 183 35.67 3.24 8.88
CA ASN A 183 36.74 4.08 9.40
C ASN A 183 36.37 5.57 9.45
N ILE A 184 35.20 5.97 8.94
CA ILE A 184 34.76 7.36 8.91
C ILE A 184 33.24 7.48 8.97
N ALA A 185 32.73 8.31 9.89
CA ALA A 185 31.33 8.70 9.92
C ALA A 185 31.21 10.20 9.71
N VAL A 186 30.36 10.62 8.79
CA VAL A 186 30.11 12.03 8.49
C VAL A 186 28.69 12.37 8.86
N ARG A 187 28.52 13.40 9.68
CA ARG A 187 27.23 13.98 10.04
C ARG A 187 27.23 15.45 9.71
N VAL A 188 26.13 15.93 9.15
CA VAL A 188 25.95 17.36 8.87
C VAL A 188 24.69 17.80 9.58
N MET A 189 24.80 18.87 10.36
CA MET A 189 23.70 19.40 11.15
C MET A 189 23.64 20.93 11.04
N PRO A 190 22.48 21.56 11.27
CA PRO A 190 22.40 23.01 11.40
C PRO A 190 23.37 23.48 12.49
N SER A 191 24.13 24.54 12.21
CA SER A 191 25.02 25.13 13.21
C SER A 191 24.16 25.91 14.22
N SER A 192 24.47 25.77 15.51
CA SER A 192 23.82 26.53 16.59
C SER A 192 24.22 28.01 16.60
N ASP A 193 25.24 28.37 15.84
CA ASP A 193 25.88 29.68 15.90
C ASP A 193 25.38 30.57 14.74
N GLY A 194 24.47 31.51 15.03
CA GLY A 194 24.01 32.56 14.10
C GLY A 194 22.59 32.38 13.54
N ASP A 195 22.32 33.04 12.41
CA ASP A 195 20.99 33.23 11.78
C ASP A 195 20.35 31.94 11.18
N GLY A 196 20.80 30.74 11.57
CA GLY A 196 20.29 29.47 11.00
C GLY A 196 20.64 29.25 9.52
N THR A 197 21.64 29.97 9.01
CA THR A 197 22.14 29.86 7.63
C THR A 197 23.43 29.05 7.51
N ARG A 198 24.00 28.62 8.63
CA ARG A 198 25.22 27.80 8.69
C ARG A 198 24.90 26.35 9.01
N ALA A 199 25.69 25.45 8.45
CA ALA A 199 25.69 24.04 8.79
C ALA A 199 27.10 23.62 9.22
N ARG A 200 27.15 22.67 10.17
CA ARG A 200 28.38 22.09 10.71
C ARG A 200 28.54 20.67 10.19
N VAL A 201 29.69 20.40 9.60
CA VAL A 201 30.15 19.04 9.27
C VAL A 201 30.91 18.51 10.48
N LEU A 202 30.51 17.34 10.96
CA LEU A 202 31.14 16.57 12.01
C LEU A 202 31.64 15.26 11.42
N VAL A 203 32.89 14.92 11.70
CA VAL A 203 33.54 13.72 11.18
C VAL A 203 34.17 12.97 12.33
N ASP A 204 33.79 11.72 12.47
CA ASP A 204 34.39 10.78 13.41
C ASP A 204 35.26 9.80 12.61
N ALA A 205 36.53 9.64 12.99
CA ALA A 205 37.51 8.84 12.26
C ALA A 205 38.14 7.76 13.17
N TRP A 206 38.10 6.52 12.69
CA TRP A 206 38.60 5.35 13.39
C TRP A 206 39.66 4.60 12.59
N ALA A 207 40.57 3.94 13.30
CA ALA A 207 41.47 2.95 12.75
C ALA A 207 40.77 1.59 12.63
N PRO A 208 41.21 0.69 11.73
CA PRO A 208 40.64 -0.64 11.59
C PRO A 208 40.60 -1.49 12.88
N GLY A 209 41.43 -1.15 13.88
CA GLY A 209 41.46 -1.79 15.20
C GLY A 209 40.62 -1.11 16.28
N GLY A 210 39.78 -0.11 15.94
CA GLY A 210 38.87 0.57 16.86
C GLY A 210 39.43 1.80 17.58
N GLY A 211 40.73 2.10 17.45
CA GLY A 211 41.33 3.34 17.96
C GLY A 211 40.95 4.57 17.14
N PHE A 212 41.11 5.78 17.69
CA PHE A 212 40.89 7.03 16.96
C PHE A 212 42.03 7.32 15.98
N ARG A 213 41.73 7.98 14.85
CA ARG A 213 42.74 8.49 13.91
C ARG A 213 42.87 10.01 14.01
N ASP A 214 44.04 10.44 14.48
CA ASP A 214 44.37 11.84 14.71
C ASP A 214 45.26 12.41 13.60
N LEU A 215 45.33 13.74 13.54
CA LEU A 215 46.23 14.50 12.65
C LEU A 215 46.01 14.21 11.15
N LEU A 216 44.79 13.80 10.76
CA LEU A 216 44.41 13.64 9.36
C LEU A 216 44.13 14.99 8.72
N ALA A 217 44.72 15.25 7.57
CA ALA A 217 44.32 16.37 6.73
C ALA A 217 42.92 16.08 6.18
N SER A 218 41.93 16.78 6.73
CA SER A 218 40.51 16.51 6.49
C SER A 218 39.87 17.68 5.74
N SER A 219 39.20 17.38 4.62
CA SER A 219 38.49 18.38 3.82
C SER A 219 37.11 17.89 3.40
N ALA A 220 36.17 18.82 3.27
CA ALA A 220 34.80 18.57 2.84
C ALA A 220 34.51 19.36 1.55
N ASP A 221 34.19 18.64 0.47
CA ASP A 221 33.66 19.21 -0.76
C ASP A 221 32.14 19.23 -0.70
N ILE A 222 31.55 20.43 -0.68
CA ILE A 222 30.13 20.67 -0.49
C ILE A 222 29.53 21.15 -1.82
N ALA A 223 28.70 20.33 -2.45
CA ALA A 223 27.90 20.69 -3.61
C ALA A 223 26.50 21.16 -3.16
N GLY A 224 26.16 22.41 -3.47
CA GLY A 224 24.88 23.02 -3.14
C GLY A 224 23.78 22.80 -4.19
N PRO A 225 22.53 23.16 -3.86
CA PRO A 225 21.38 23.05 -4.78
C PRO A 225 21.48 24.01 -5.98
N ASP A 226 22.32 25.03 -5.89
CA ASP A 226 22.69 25.95 -6.98
C ASP A 226 23.71 25.35 -7.97
N GLY A 227 24.21 24.14 -7.71
CA GLY A 227 25.24 23.49 -8.49
C GLY A 227 26.66 24.00 -8.21
N ALA A 228 26.83 24.97 -7.30
CA ALA A 228 28.14 25.44 -6.89
C ALA A 228 28.78 24.44 -5.93
N SER A 229 30.09 24.21 -6.09
CA SER A 229 30.88 23.40 -5.18
C SER A 229 31.87 24.27 -4.42
N ARG A 230 32.01 24.03 -3.12
CA ARG A 230 33.00 24.69 -2.26
C ARG A 230 33.74 23.68 -1.42
N ARG A 231 35.03 23.94 -1.19
CA ARG A 231 35.85 23.13 -0.28
C ARG A 231 35.97 23.83 1.07
N VAL A 232 35.79 23.07 2.15
CA VAL A 232 35.96 23.51 3.53
C VAL A 232 36.97 22.59 4.21
N ASN A 233 37.97 23.17 4.86
CA ASN A 233 38.92 22.41 5.66
C ASN A 233 38.31 22.10 7.03
N LEU A 234 38.47 20.87 7.49
CA LEU A 234 37.97 20.42 8.79
C LEU A 234 39.14 20.42 9.78
N SER A 235 38.96 21.06 10.92
CA SER A 235 39.93 21.07 12.00
C SER A 235 39.64 19.96 13.01
N GLN A 236 40.68 19.34 13.55
CA GLN A 236 40.53 18.38 14.64
C GLN A 236 40.19 19.10 15.94
N VAL A 237 39.13 18.67 16.62
CA VAL A 237 38.66 19.27 17.89
C VAL A 237 38.73 18.33 19.09
N ALA A 238 38.76 17.02 18.83
CA ALA A 238 39.03 16.00 19.83
C ALA A 238 39.68 14.78 19.13
N PRO A 239 40.23 13.80 19.87
CA PRO A 239 40.79 12.59 19.28
C PRO A 239 39.79 11.91 18.34
N GLY A 240 40.15 11.73 17.08
CA GLY A 240 39.29 11.17 16.03
C GLY A 240 38.12 12.05 15.60
N HIS A 241 37.95 13.26 16.14
CA HIS A 241 36.82 14.14 15.85
C HIS A 241 37.26 15.40 15.12
N TYR A 242 36.70 15.62 13.92
CA TYR A 242 36.98 16.78 13.07
C TYR A 242 35.70 17.55 12.79
N GLN A 243 35.81 18.88 12.70
CA GLN A 243 34.68 19.73 12.42
C GLN A 243 35.01 20.86 11.44
N GLY A 244 34.00 21.33 10.74
CA GLY A 244 34.06 22.55 9.93
C GLY A 244 32.67 23.08 9.63
N ASP A 245 32.56 24.40 9.51
CA ASP A 245 31.28 25.06 9.24
C ASP A 245 31.24 25.61 7.82
N PHE A 246 30.03 25.67 7.25
CA PHE A 246 29.78 26.26 5.94
C PHE A 246 28.45 26.99 5.86
N ASP A 247 28.36 27.96 4.95
CA ASP A 247 27.15 28.77 4.70
C ASP A 247 26.11 28.04 3.85
N ALA A 248 25.14 27.35 4.44
CA ALA A 248 24.01 26.72 3.76
C ALA A 248 22.88 27.73 3.46
N ARG A 249 23.11 28.80 2.68
CA ARG A 249 22.13 29.90 2.52
C ARG A 249 20.90 29.57 1.66
N SER A 250 21.02 28.63 0.72
CA SER A 250 19.94 28.27 -0.18
C SER A 250 19.13 27.09 0.39
N PRO A 251 17.80 27.10 0.33
CA PRO A 251 17.00 25.92 0.64
C PRO A 251 17.28 24.78 -0.36
N GLY A 252 17.25 23.54 0.12
CA GLY A 252 17.45 22.35 -0.71
C GLY A 252 18.54 21.41 -0.21
N VAL A 253 18.89 20.46 -1.05
CA VAL A 253 19.81 19.36 -0.72
C VAL A 253 21.25 19.76 -1.00
N TYR A 254 22.11 19.56 -0.01
CA TYR A 254 23.56 19.68 -0.08
C TYR A 254 24.20 18.29 -0.02
N PHE A 255 25.15 18.02 -0.92
CA PHE A 255 25.98 16.82 -0.87
C PHE A 255 27.36 17.19 -0.32
N VAL A 256 27.79 16.52 0.74
CA VAL A 256 29.07 16.78 1.42
C VAL A 256 29.95 15.55 1.30
N ARG A 257 30.99 15.62 0.46
CA ARG A 257 32.01 14.58 0.37
C ARG A 257 33.17 14.93 1.28
N VAL A 258 33.41 14.13 2.30
CA VAL A 258 34.58 14.25 3.15
C VAL A 258 35.69 13.36 2.62
N THR A 259 36.91 13.89 2.60
CA THR A 259 38.13 13.15 2.28
C THR A 259 39.14 13.40 3.39
N GLN A 260 39.68 12.32 3.94
CA GLN A 260 40.76 12.35 4.92
C GLN A 260 42.02 11.75 4.31
N THR A 261 43.13 12.49 4.39
CA THR A 261 44.45 12.05 3.97
C THR A 261 45.40 11.97 5.15
N ASP A 262 46.30 11.00 5.12
CA ASP A 262 47.37 10.88 6.11
C ASP A 262 48.52 11.88 5.83
N THR A 263 49.54 11.85 6.68
CA THR A 263 50.73 12.71 6.55
C THR A 263 51.58 12.41 5.31
N SER A 264 51.37 11.26 4.66
CA SER A 264 52.00 10.90 3.39
C SER A 264 51.20 11.36 2.16
N GLY A 265 50.04 11.98 2.37
CA GLY A 265 49.13 12.43 1.32
C GLY A 265 48.25 11.33 0.73
N GLN A 266 48.25 10.13 1.32
CA GLN A 266 47.40 9.02 0.88
C GLN A 266 45.99 9.18 1.45
N VAL A 267 44.97 8.95 0.62
CA VAL A 267 43.56 8.97 1.05
C VAL A 267 43.30 7.73 1.89
N VAL A 268 43.06 7.95 3.19
CA VAL A 268 42.81 6.88 4.16
C VAL A 268 41.32 6.61 4.34
N ALA A 269 40.47 7.61 4.13
CA ALA A 269 39.02 7.46 4.19
C ALA A 269 38.31 8.54 3.38
N SER A 270 37.19 8.19 2.77
CA SER A 270 36.28 9.14 2.14
C SER A 270 34.85 8.64 2.28
N GLU A 271 33.92 9.56 2.54
CA GLU A 271 32.50 9.28 2.76
C GLU A 271 31.65 10.46 2.27
N ILE A 272 30.42 10.18 1.84
CA ILE A 272 29.48 11.22 1.37
C ILE A 272 28.29 11.26 2.32
N ALA A 273 27.99 12.45 2.84
CA ALA A 273 26.78 12.73 3.59
C ALA A 273 25.87 13.68 2.82
N GLY A 274 24.57 13.60 3.08
CA GLY A 274 23.58 14.56 2.59
C GLY A 274 23.07 15.43 3.72
N PHE A 275 22.83 16.70 3.41
CA PHE A 275 22.19 17.64 4.31
C PHE A 275 21.04 18.30 3.58
N ASP A 276 19.82 18.11 4.08
CA ASP A 276 18.66 18.84 3.58
C ASP A 276 18.46 20.09 4.43
N ARG A 277 18.47 21.26 3.79
CA ARG A 277 17.99 22.49 4.41
C ARG A 277 16.55 22.73 3.99
N ALA A 278 15.64 22.42 4.91
CA ALA A 278 14.24 22.75 4.76
C ALA A 278 14.02 24.26 4.57
N TYR A 279 12.85 24.62 4.06
CA TYR A 279 12.38 26.00 3.93
C TYR A 279 12.53 26.76 5.28
N PRO A 280 12.80 28.08 5.28
CA PRO A 280 13.05 28.86 6.50
C PRO A 280 12.08 28.54 7.64
N VAL A 281 12.59 28.52 8.88
CA VAL A 281 11.84 28.05 10.07
C VAL A 281 10.53 28.82 10.30
N GLU A 282 10.42 30.03 9.77
CA GLU A 282 9.22 30.87 9.73
C GLU A 282 8.04 30.27 8.93
N PHE A 283 8.30 29.37 7.99
CA PHE A 283 7.29 28.59 7.26
C PHE A 283 7.12 27.17 7.80
N ALA A 284 7.97 26.74 8.73
CA ALA A 284 7.74 25.47 9.39
C ALA A 284 6.45 25.61 10.22
N PRO A 285 5.45 24.72 10.04
CA PRO A 285 4.28 24.75 10.90
C PRO A 285 4.77 24.62 12.35
N ALA A 286 4.44 25.62 13.18
CA ALA A 286 4.80 25.62 14.59
C ALA A 286 4.45 24.24 15.17
N TRP A 287 5.44 23.54 15.71
CA TRP A 287 5.23 22.22 16.28
C TRP A 287 4.10 22.31 17.32
N GLY A 288 3.05 21.52 17.12
CA GLY A 288 1.88 21.56 17.98
C GLY A 288 0.93 22.73 17.73
N ASN A 289 0.67 23.10 16.46
CA ASN A 289 -0.44 24.00 16.09
C ASN A 289 -1.80 23.37 16.45
N ARG A 290 -2.11 23.38 17.74
CA ARG A 290 -3.27 22.77 18.35
C ARG A 290 -4.57 23.36 17.79
N THR A 291 -4.57 24.65 17.50
CA THR A 291 -5.70 25.35 16.89
C THR A 291 -6.04 24.83 15.50
N LEU A 292 -5.02 24.58 14.65
CA LEU A 292 -5.24 23.97 13.33
C LEU A 292 -5.74 22.54 13.45
N LEU A 293 -5.17 21.75 14.36
CA LEU A 293 -5.58 20.35 14.60
C LEU A 293 -7.01 20.26 15.14
N GLU A 294 -7.40 21.16 16.06
CA GLU A 294 -8.76 21.26 16.59
C GLU A 294 -9.75 21.67 15.49
N ARG A 295 -9.37 22.60 14.61
CA ARG A 295 -10.20 23.00 13.47
C ARG A 295 -10.40 21.85 12.48
N LEU A 296 -9.32 21.14 12.11
CA LEU A 296 -9.40 19.97 11.21
C LEU A 296 -10.23 18.83 11.83
N ALA A 297 -10.10 18.59 13.13
CA ALA A 297 -10.92 17.62 13.85
C ALA A 297 -12.41 18.01 13.80
N SER A 298 -12.73 19.29 14.02
CA SER A 298 -14.10 19.80 13.95
C SER A 298 -14.72 19.72 12.55
N GLU A 299 -13.94 20.00 11.49
CA GLU A 299 -14.42 19.96 10.11
C GLU A 299 -14.56 18.51 9.57
N SER A 300 -13.73 17.59 10.05
CA SER A 300 -13.77 16.16 9.67
C SER A 300 -14.72 15.30 10.51
N GLY A 301 -15.25 15.85 11.61
CA GLY A 301 -16.01 15.10 12.61
C GLY A 301 -15.16 14.07 13.38
N ALA A 302 -13.84 14.15 13.29
CA ALA A 302 -12.93 13.26 14.00
C ALA A 302 -12.78 13.69 15.48
N PRO A 303 -12.79 12.75 16.43
CA PRO A 303 -12.58 13.08 17.84
C PRO A 303 -11.16 13.60 18.06
N THR A 304 -11.01 14.63 18.88
CA THR A 304 -9.71 15.09 19.35
C THR A 304 -9.11 14.04 20.29
N ILE A 305 -7.82 13.76 20.14
CA ILE A 305 -7.10 12.75 20.92
C ILE A 305 -6.30 13.48 22.02
N PRO A 306 -6.78 13.51 23.28
CA PRO A 306 -6.16 14.31 24.32
C PRO A 306 -4.89 13.67 24.90
N THR A 307 -4.74 12.35 24.83
CA THR A 307 -3.52 11.64 25.28
C THR A 307 -2.99 10.67 24.20
N PRO A 308 -1.67 10.44 24.10
CA PRO A 308 -1.10 9.49 23.14
C PRO A 308 -1.64 8.06 23.28
N ALA A 309 -2.07 7.66 24.49
CA ALA A 309 -2.70 6.38 24.74
C ALA A 309 -4.07 6.27 24.05
N ASP A 310 -4.79 7.38 23.92
CA ASP A 310 -6.11 7.43 23.28
C ASP A 310 -6.03 7.25 21.76
N ALA A 311 -4.87 7.50 21.13
CA ALA A 311 -4.64 7.21 19.71
C ALA A 311 -4.74 5.72 19.38
N TRP A 312 -4.52 4.86 20.38
CA TRP A 312 -4.61 3.41 20.28
C TRP A 312 -5.95 2.86 20.76
N ARG A 313 -6.85 3.71 21.25
CA ARG A 313 -8.21 3.27 21.54
C ARG A 313 -8.85 2.88 20.22
N ARG A 314 -9.02 1.57 20.05
CA ARG A 314 -9.93 0.98 19.07
C ARG A 314 -11.35 1.24 19.53
N ASP A 315 -11.73 2.50 19.69
CA ASP A 315 -13.15 2.82 19.77
C ASP A 315 -13.66 2.58 18.37
N THR A 316 -14.25 1.41 18.23
CA THR A 316 -14.78 0.86 17.01
C THR A 316 -15.73 1.89 16.45
N ILE A 317 -15.34 2.57 15.37
CA ILE A 317 -16.31 3.07 14.41
C ILE A 317 -17.21 1.87 14.15
N HIS A 318 -18.41 1.86 14.74
CA HIS A 318 -19.40 0.81 14.53
C HIS A 318 -19.81 0.93 13.07
N ARG A 319 -19.03 0.32 12.20
CA ARG A 319 -19.38 0.19 10.80
C ARG A 319 -20.48 -0.84 10.77
N THR A 320 -21.72 -0.37 10.66
CA THR A 320 -22.85 -1.20 10.27
C THR A 320 -22.54 -1.75 8.88
N ALA A 321 -22.03 -2.98 8.82
CA ALA A 321 -21.95 -3.73 7.58
C ALA A 321 -23.33 -4.32 7.32
N PRO A 322 -23.94 -4.12 6.13
CA PRO A 322 -25.13 -4.85 5.75
C PRO A 322 -24.81 -6.35 5.81
N ARG A 323 -25.56 -7.09 6.63
CA ARG A 323 -25.48 -8.54 6.71
C ARG A 323 -26.50 -9.12 5.75
N ASP A 324 -26.03 -10.00 4.87
CA ASP A 324 -26.90 -10.73 3.96
C ASP A 324 -27.80 -11.69 4.75
N ILE A 325 -29.10 -11.36 4.84
CA ILE A 325 -30.12 -12.18 5.52
C ILE A 325 -30.71 -13.28 4.63
N TRP A 326 -30.36 -13.30 3.34
CA TRP A 326 -30.90 -14.27 2.39
C TRP A 326 -30.60 -15.74 2.75
N PRO A 327 -29.45 -16.13 3.36
CA PRO A 327 -29.22 -17.52 3.73
C PRO A 327 -30.20 -18.01 4.81
N GLU A 328 -30.51 -17.13 5.77
CA GLU A 328 -31.46 -17.40 6.86
C GLU A 328 -32.89 -17.49 6.31
N LEU A 329 -33.25 -16.59 5.37
CA LEU A 329 -34.53 -16.63 4.66
C LEU A 329 -34.68 -17.88 3.79
N LEU A 330 -33.62 -18.29 3.10
CA LEU A 330 -33.64 -19.49 2.24
C LEU A 330 -33.80 -20.75 3.07
N MET A 331 -33.08 -20.87 4.19
CA MET A 331 -33.23 -21.99 5.12
C MET A 331 -34.65 -22.04 5.72
N THR A 332 -35.22 -20.87 6.06
CA THR A 332 -36.61 -20.76 6.53
C THR A 332 -37.60 -21.18 5.44
N SER A 333 -37.37 -20.79 4.18
CA SER A 333 -38.22 -21.17 3.04
C SER A 333 -38.20 -22.68 2.78
N VAL A 334 -37.03 -23.32 2.86
CA VAL A 334 -36.91 -24.79 2.72
C VAL A 334 -37.68 -25.48 3.84
N LEU A 335 -37.56 -25.01 5.08
CA LEU A 335 -38.28 -25.57 6.21
C LEU A 335 -39.80 -25.43 6.04
N LEU A 336 -40.28 -24.25 5.65
CA LEU A 336 -41.70 -23.99 5.38
C LEU A 336 -42.24 -24.84 4.24
N PHE A 337 -41.44 -25.07 3.20
CA PHE A 337 -41.81 -25.94 2.09
C PHE A 337 -42.00 -27.39 2.55
N VAL A 338 -41.08 -27.92 3.35
CA VAL A 338 -41.22 -29.28 3.92
C VAL A 338 -42.47 -29.38 4.81
N VAL A 339 -42.76 -28.34 5.61
CA VAL A 339 -43.98 -28.28 6.44
C VAL A 339 -45.24 -28.24 5.58
N ASP A 340 -45.28 -27.44 4.51
CA ASP A 340 -46.43 -27.37 3.59
C ASP A 340 -46.68 -28.74 2.93
N VAL A 341 -45.64 -29.40 2.44
CA VAL A 341 -45.73 -30.76 1.87
C VAL A 341 -46.24 -31.75 2.93
N ALA A 342 -45.72 -31.70 4.16
CA ALA A 342 -46.15 -32.58 5.24
C ALA A 342 -47.63 -32.36 5.61
N LEU A 343 -48.08 -31.11 5.72
CA LEU A 343 -49.48 -30.77 6.00
C LEU A 343 -50.41 -31.26 4.89
N ARG A 344 -50.02 -31.08 3.61
CA ARG A 344 -50.82 -31.55 2.47
C ARG A 344 -50.86 -33.07 2.36
N ARG A 345 -49.76 -33.75 2.68
CA ARG A 345 -49.61 -35.19 2.49
C ARG A 345 -50.14 -36.01 3.67
N LEU A 346 -49.93 -35.56 4.90
CA LEU A 346 -50.33 -36.28 6.10
C LEU A 346 -51.73 -35.88 6.59
N ARG A 347 -52.28 -34.75 6.13
CA ARG A 347 -53.59 -34.21 6.54
C ARG A 347 -53.85 -34.37 8.05
N PRO A 348 -52.94 -33.84 8.90
CA PRO A 348 -52.98 -34.12 10.33
C PRO A 348 -54.27 -33.63 10.97
N THR A 349 -54.83 -34.44 11.85
CA THR A 349 -56.03 -34.10 12.62
C THR A 349 -55.65 -33.19 13.79
N TRP A 350 -56.61 -32.42 14.32
CA TRP A 350 -56.38 -31.52 15.47
C TRP A 350 -55.88 -32.24 16.74
N ALA A 351 -56.14 -33.55 16.86
CA ALA A 351 -55.61 -34.40 17.92
C ALA A 351 -54.09 -34.64 17.77
N ASP A 352 -53.61 -34.89 16.55
CA ASP A 352 -52.20 -35.14 16.23
C ASP A 352 -51.35 -33.89 16.47
N VAL A 353 -51.87 -32.73 16.06
CA VAL A 353 -51.24 -31.42 16.26
C VAL A 353 -51.08 -31.10 17.76
N ARG A 354 -52.07 -31.43 18.59
CA ARG A 354 -51.96 -31.28 20.05
C ARG A 354 -50.94 -32.24 20.67
N GLY A 355 -50.84 -33.48 20.17
CA GLY A 355 -49.84 -34.46 20.59
C GLY A 355 -48.40 -33.99 20.32
N VAL A 356 -48.14 -33.44 19.13
CA VAL A 356 -46.83 -32.88 18.76
C VAL A 356 -46.50 -31.64 19.60
N MET A 357 -47.44 -30.71 19.81
CA MET A 357 -47.22 -29.54 20.66
C MET A 357 -46.96 -29.89 22.14
N ALA A 358 -47.64 -30.92 22.67
CA ALA A 358 -47.40 -31.42 24.02
C ALA A 358 -46.00 -32.05 24.15
N THR A 359 -45.53 -32.74 23.12
CA THR A 359 -44.20 -33.37 23.07
C THR A 359 -43.08 -32.33 22.91
N ALA A 360 -43.26 -31.32 22.05
CA ALA A 360 -42.34 -30.20 21.88
C ALA A 360 -42.18 -29.35 23.16
N LYS A 361 -43.28 -29.10 23.89
CA LYS A 361 -43.23 -28.46 25.22
C LYS A 361 -42.49 -29.30 26.28
N ARG A 362 -42.42 -30.62 26.10
CA ARG A 362 -41.70 -31.54 26.99
C ARG A 362 -40.19 -31.51 26.71
N ILE A 363 -39.80 -31.42 25.43
CA ILE A 363 -38.41 -31.30 24.98
C ILE A 363 -37.80 -29.94 25.36
N GLY A 364 -38.56 -28.85 25.21
CA GLY A 364 -38.11 -27.50 25.62
C GLY A 364 -37.95 -27.29 27.13
N ARG A 365 -38.32 -28.28 27.96
CA ARG A 365 -38.15 -28.26 29.43
C ARG A 365 -37.02 -29.16 29.93
N MET A 366 -36.31 -29.87 29.06
CA MET A 366 -35.12 -30.63 29.46
C MET A 366 -33.94 -29.68 29.66
N PRO A 367 -33.22 -29.75 30.80
CA PRO A 367 -32.01 -28.97 31.00
C PRO A 367 -30.98 -29.36 29.94
N VAL A 368 -30.43 -28.35 29.25
CA VAL A 368 -29.35 -28.52 28.28
C VAL A 368 -28.08 -28.87 29.04
N THR A 369 -27.88 -30.15 29.31
CA THR A 369 -26.58 -30.72 29.67
C THR A 369 -26.24 -31.82 28.69
N ALA A 370 -25.08 -31.67 28.05
CA ALA A 370 -24.37 -32.64 27.21
C ALA A 370 -24.95 -32.91 25.81
N THR A 371 -24.65 -32.01 24.86
CA THR A 371 -24.55 -32.38 23.44
C THR A 371 -23.21 -33.10 23.19
N ALA A 372 -23.22 -34.41 23.39
CA ALA A 372 -22.33 -35.35 22.71
C ALA A 372 -23.14 -36.66 22.59
N HIS A 373 -23.25 -37.22 21.38
CA HIS A 373 -24.00 -38.45 21.03
C HIS A 373 -25.49 -38.33 20.57
N ALA A 374 -25.84 -37.29 19.80
CA ALA A 374 -27.18 -37.21 19.16
C ALA A 374 -27.19 -37.61 17.67
N TRP A 375 -26.26 -38.45 17.20
CA TRP A 375 -26.20 -38.90 15.79
C TRP A 375 -26.65 -40.35 15.55
N GLU A 376 -27.04 -41.12 16.57
CA GLU A 376 -27.36 -42.55 16.40
C GLU A 376 -28.83 -42.87 16.07
N TRP A 377 -29.74 -41.89 16.02
CA TRP A 377 -31.17 -42.16 15.85
C TRP A 377 -31.68 -42.19 14.40
N PHE A 378 -30.82 -41.96 13.40
CA PHE A 378 -31.27 -41.85 11.99
C PHE A 378 -31.04 -43.13 11.15
N VAL A 379 -30.56 -44.24 11.72
CA VAL A 379 -30.31 -45.50 10.98
C VAL A 379 -30.88 -46.70 11.74
N ALA A 380 -32.20 -46.87 11.71
CA ALA A 380 -32.82 -48.16 12.02
C ALA A 380 -34.18 -48.27 11.32
N TRP A 381 -34.15 -48.74 10.07
CA TRP A 381 -35.31 -49.31 9.38
C TRP A 381 -35.28 -50.83 9.59
N PRO A 382 -36.34 -51.47 10.11
CA PRO A 382 -36.51 -52.90 9.91
C PRO A 382 -37.79 -53.18 9.12
N GLY A 383 -37.59 -53.79 7.95
CA GLY A 383 -38.63 -54.55 7.27
C GLY A 383 -38.68 -55.99 7.79
N GLN A 384 -39.86 -56.58 7.60
CA GLN A 384 -40.25 -58.01 7.67
C GLN A 384 -40.51 -58.68 9.03
N GLY A 385 -41.78 -59.09 9.18
CA GLY A 385 -42.16 -60.49 9.47
C GLY A 385 -42.57 -60.82 10.91
N ASN A 386 -43.86 -61.03 11.18
CA ASN A 386 -44.53 -62.35 11.13
C ASN A 386 -45.89 -62.29 11.87
N GLU A 387 -47.00 -62.39 11.13
CA GLU A 387 -48.29 -62.82 11.68
C GLU A 387 -48.36 -64.35 11.66
N ARG A 388 -49.08 -64.92 12.63
CA ARG A 388 -49.32 -66.36 12.83
C ARG A 388 -50.23 -66.97 11.77
#